data_AF-A0A1X0FHW0-F1
#
_entry.id   AF-A0A1X0FHW0-F1
#
_cell.length_a   1.000
_cell.length_b   1.000
_cell.length_c   1.000
_cell.angle_alpha   90.00
_cell.angle_beta   90.00
_cell.angle_gamma   90.00
#
_symmetry.space_group_name_H-M   'P 1'
#
loop_
_entity.id
_entity.type
_entity.pdbx_description
1 polymer ?
#
loop_
_entity_poly.entity_id
_entity_poly.type
_entity_poly.pdbx_seq_one_letter_code
_entity_poly.pdbx_strand_id
1 'polypeptide(L)' 'HRLLDKGWTTRKRANGDTEWIPPPHLDRGQPRTNTFHHPEKLLRDEDDEGEDDEGEDDGAA' A
#
# COMPACT_ATOMS: atom_id res chain seq x y z
N HIS A 1 -0.72 -5.03 25.18
CA HIS A 1 -0.53 -3.66 24.66
C HIS A 1 -0.99 -3.62 23.21
N ARG A 2 -2.10 -2.94 22.90
CA ARG A 2 -2.66 -2.84 21.55
C ARG A 2 -1.97 -1.68 20.82
N LEU A 3 -1.19 -1.95 19.77
CA LEU A 3 -0.42 -0.94 19.02
C LEU A 3 -1.29 0.10 18.28
N LEU A 4 -2.61 -0.09 18.24
CA LEU A 4 -3.53 0.69 17.41
C LEU A 4 -3.99 2.03 18.02
N ASP A 5 -3.71 2.32 19.30
CA ASP A 5 -4.23 3.54 19.97
C ASP A 5 -3.44 4.83 19.66
N LYS A 6 -2.70 4.89 18.54
CA LYS A 6 -1.80 6.03 18.21
C LYS A 6 -2.08 6.70 16.85
N GLY A 7 -3.33 6.66 16.40
CA GLY A 7 -3.81 7.46 15.26
C GLY A 7 -3.36 7.00 13.87
N TRP A 8 -2.66 5.87 13.79
CA TRP A 8 -2.36 5.20 12.53
C TRP A 8 -3.51 4.28 12.15
N THR A 9 -3.97 4.35 10.89
CA THR A 9 -5.01 3.47 10.34
C THR A 9 -4.45 2.69 9.16
N THR A 10 -4.72 1.38 9.11
CA THR A 10 -4.39 0.56 7.94
C THR A 10 -5.64 0.33 7.11
N ARG A 11 -5.54 0.50 5.78
CA ARG A 11 -6.62 0.22 4.83
C ARG A 11 -6.11 -0.73 3.74
N LYS A 12 -6.94 -1.69 3.34
CA LYS A 12 -6.74 -2.43 2.07
C LYS A 12 -7.52 -1.73 0.96
N ARG A 13 -6.88 -1.53 -0.18
CA ARG A 13 -7.51 -1.02 -1.41
C ARG A 13 -8.15 -2.18 -2.20
N ALA A 14 -8.97 -1.82 -3.19
CA ALA A 14 -9.64 -2.80 -4.05
C ALA A 14 -8.66 -3.52 -5.00
N ASN A 15 -7.53 -2.88 -5.31
CA ASN A 15 -6.42 -3.43 -6.09
C ASN A 15 -5.47 -4.33 -5.24
N GLY A 16 -5.82 -4.65 -3.99
CA GLY A 16 -5.01 -5.49 -3.12
C GLY A 16 -3.93 -4.75 -2.31
N ASP A 17 -3.67 -3.47 -2.59
CA ASP A 17 -2.64 -2.72 -1.88
C ASP A 17 -3.00 -2.46 -0.42
N THR A 18 -1.96 -2.41 0.42
CA THR A 18 -2.07 -2.01 1.82
C THR A 18 -1.54 -0.59 2.01
N GLU A 19 -2.39 0.26 2.57
CA GLU A 19 -2.08 1.65 2.90
C GLU A 19 -1.91 1.84 4.41
N TRP A 20 -0.92 2.66 4.80
CA TRP A 20 -0.75 3.14 6.16
C TRP A 20 -1.06 4.64 6.23
N ILE A 21 -2.22 4.97 6.82
CA ILE A 21 -2.71 6.33 6.97
C ILE A 21 -2.13 6.90 8.28
N PRO A 22 -1.31 7.96 8.22
CA PRO A 22 -0.75 8.58 9.40
C PRO A 22 -1.80 9.42 10.17
N PRO A 23 -1.54 9.74 11.44
CA PRO A 23 -2.29 10.77 12.15
C PRO A 23 -2.28 12.12 11.40
N PRO A 24 -3.30 12.98 11.53
CA PRO A 24 -3.42 14.23 10.76
C PRO A 24 -2.20 15.16 10.84
N HIS A 25 -1.51 15.20 11.98
CA HIS A 25 -0.31 16.03 12.18
C HIS A 25 0.95 15.49 11.48
N LEU A 26 0.91 14.25 10.98
CA LEU A 26 1.97 13.61 10.19
C LEU A 26 1.56 13.39 8.74
N ASP A 27 0.33 13.76 8.35
CA ASP A 27 -0.10 13.69 6.95
C ASP A 27 0.49 14.87 6.16
N ARG A 28 1.60 14.60 5.49
CA ARG A 28 2.28 15.56 4.63
C ARG A 28 2.07 15.25 3.14
N GLY A 29 1.08 14.44 2.78
CA GLY A 29 0.78 14.08 1.39
C GLY A 29 1.76 13.10 0.74
N GLN A 30 2.45 12.27 1.53
CA GLN A 30 3.28 11.19 0.97
C GLN A 30 2.38 10.08 0.38
N PRO A 31 2.90 9.29 -0.58
CA PRO A 31 2.27 8.04 -0.97
C PRO A 31 1.98 7.17 0.24
N ARG A 32 0.76 6.64 0.33
CA ARG A 32 0.30 5.80 1.44
C ARG A 32 0.69 4.33 1.28
N THR A 33 1.16 3.96 0.09
CA THR A 33 1.66 2.63 -0.27
C THR A 33 3.19 2.57 -0.13
N ASN A 34 3.72 1.38 0.18
CA ASN A 34 5.16 1.16 0.34
C ASN A 34 5.72 0.50 -0.94
N THR A 35 6.54 1.23 -1.68
CA THR A 35 7.16 0.78 -2.92
C THR A 35 8.58 0.20 -2.74
N PHE A 36 8.99 -0.16 -1.51
CA PHE A 36 10.36 -0.62 -1.22
C PHE A 36 10.84 -1.79 -2.09
N HIS A 37 9.96 -2.75 -2.40
CA HIS A 37 10.29 -3.89 -3.26
C HIS A 37 10.00 -3.65 -4.75
N HIS A 38 9.31 -2.55 -5.05
CA HIS A 38 8.85 -2.19 -6.39
C HIS A 38 9.16 -0.71 -6.68
N PRO A 39 10.43 -0.28 -6.64
CA PRO A 39 10.80 1.11 -6.88
C PRO A 39 10.42 1.59 -8.28
N GLU A 40 10.22 0.68 -9.25
CA GLU A 40 9.70 0.95 -10.59
C GLU A 40 8.32 1.62 -10.55
N LYS A 41 7.51 1.35 -9.53
CA LYS A 41 6.18 1.98 -9.34
C LYS A 41 6.26 3.48 -9.03
N LEU A 42 7.43 4.00 -8.61
CA LEU A 42 7.65 5.44 -8.44
C LEU A 42 7.82 6.19 -9.77
N LEU A 43 8.12 5.46 -10.85
CA LEU A 43 8.31 6.02 -12.20
C LEU A 43 7.04 5.90 -13.07
N ARG A 44 6.01 5.19 -12.58
CA ARG A 44 4.75 4.96 -13.28
C ARG A 44 3.80 6.12 -12.94
N ASP A 45 3.17 6.72 -13.94
CA ASP A 45 2.14 7.74 -13.71
C ASP A 45 0.94 7.09 -12.99
N GLU A 46 0.35 7.79 -12.01
CA GLU A 46 -0.72 7.28 -11.12
C GLU A 46 -1.99 6.81 -11.87
N ASP A 47 -2.09 7.04 -13.18
CA ASP A 47 -3.21 6.62 -14.03
C ASP A 47 -3.02 5.24 -14.68
N ASP A 48 -1.87 4.57 -14.50
CA ASP A 48 -1.55 3.25 -15.07
C ASP A 48 -1.65 2.12 -14.01
N GLU A 49 -2.64 2.21 -13.11
CA GLU A 49 -2.95 1.21 -12.06
C GLU A 49 -3.70 -0.03 -12.62
N GLY A 50 -3.38 -0.48 -13.84
CA GLY A 50 -4.19 -1.46 -14.59
C GLY A 50 -3.70 -2.90 -14.64
N GLU A 51 -2.43 -3.20 -14.34
CA GLU A 51 -1.86 -4.52 -14.63
C GLU A 51 -0.76 -4.90 -13.62
N ASP A 52 -1.14 -5.59 -12.54
CA ASP A 52 -0.30 -6.55 -11.81
C ASP A 52 -1.12 -7.60 -11.04
N ASP A 53 -2.13 -8.19 -11.69
CA ASP A 53 -2.72 -9.46 -11.26
C ASP A 53 -2.13 -10.60 -12.09
N GLU A 54 -0.95 -11.09 -11.72
CA GLU A 54 -0.53 -12.49 -11.99
C GLU A 54 0.41 -12.93 -10.84
N GLY A 55 -0.11 -12.90 -9.61
CA GLY A 55 0.43 -13.75 -8.56
C GLY A 55 0.01 -15.18 -8.85
N GLU A 56 0.83 -15.91 -9.59
CA GLU A 56 0.68 -17.34 -9.82
C GLU A 56 0.61 -18.04 -8.44
N ASP A 57 -0.61 -18.40 -8.02
CA ASP A 57 -0.88 -19.28 -6.88
C ASP A 57 -0.44 -20.69 -7.28
N ASP A 58 0.87 -20.95 -7.24
CA ASP A 58 1.37 -22.32 -7.29
C ASP A 58 1.16 -22.97 -5.91
N GLY A 59 0.03 -23.67 -5.82
CA GLY A 59 -0.35 -24.42 -4.63
C GLY A 59 0.73 -25.40 -4.16
N ALA A 60 0.96 -25.40 -2.85
CA ALA A 60 1.53 -26.54 -2.14
C ALA A 60 0.59 -26.91 -0.98
N ALA A 61 0.16 -28.18 -1.02
CA ALA A 61 -0.83 -28.85 -0.16
C ALA A 61 -0.43 -28.96 1.31
#